data_AF-A0A969T688-F1
#
_entry.id   AF-A0A969T688-F1
#
_cell.length_a   1.000
_cell.length_b   1.000
_cell.length_c   1.000
_cell.angle_alpha   90.00
_cell.angle_beta   90.00
_cell.angle_gamma   90.00
#
_symmetry.space_group_name_H-M   'P 1'
#
loop_
_entity.id
_entity.type
_entity.pdbx_description
1 polymer ?
#
loop_
_entity_poly.entity_id
_entity_poly.type
_entity_poly.pdbx_seq_one_letter_code
_entity_poly.pdbx_strand_id
1 'polypeptide(L)'
;MNKLFIILVALLVNVGVFAQKRIKYQGEEYSLAIQKIELDLTVLVKERFPVIIKMTVLTNFKEEDIPQIDKQLGAKHATSIQESIIRNAARIEFGKFTLEELLVIKRELFENELSMNIEKEFLKYNIQLNSVLIERILPPADISKALEEKYLALQENEKQKYLMEVEKKKLEMQKRRQWVKLREIY
;
A
#
# COMPACT_ATOMS: atom_id res chain seq x y z
N MET A 1 10.97 -58.54 -0.89
CA MET A 1 10.58 -58.48 0.53
C MET A 1 11.69 -57.82 1.31
N ASN A 2 11.50 -56.81 2.14
CA ASN A 2 10.23 -56.27 2.59
C ASN A 2 10.47 -54.87 3.13
N LYS A 3 9.71 -53.93 2.57
CA LYS A 3 9.03 -52.74 3.13
C LYS A 3 9.67 -51.92 4.27
N LEU A 4 10.50 -52.48 5.15
CA LEU A 4 11.24 -51.75 6.18
C LEU A 4 12.30 -50.79 5.61
N PHE A 5 12.99 -51.14 4.52
CA PHE A 5 14.02 -50.26 3.95
C PHE A 5 13.41 -49.05 3.21
N ILE A 6 12.24 -49.23 2.59
CA ILE A 6 11.51 -48.15 1.91
C ILE A 6 10.85 -47.23 2.94
N ILE A 7 10.40 -47.76 4.08
CA ILE A 7 9.83 -46.92 5.16
C ILE A 7 10.94 -46.11 5.87
N LEU A 8 12.18 -46.63 5.99
CA LEU A 8 13.28 -45.86 6.57
C LEU A 8 13.74 -44.71 5.66
N VAL A 9 13.72 -44.90 4.34
CA VAL A 9 14.00 -43.82 3.38
C VAL A 9 12.82 -42.84 3.25
N ALA A 10 11.57 -43.31 3.39
CA ALA A 10 10.39 -42.45 3.37
C ALA A 10 10.19 -41.63 4.65
N LEU A 11 10.78 -42.04 5.79
CA LEU A 11 10.76 -41.26 7.04
C LEU A 11 11.75 -40.09 7.07
N LEU A 12 12.69 -40.02 6.13
CA LEU A 12 13.55 -38.84 5.94
C LEU A 12 12.89 -37.73 5.12
N VAL A 13 11.68 -37.96 4.58
CA VAL A 13 10.92 -36.95 3.83
C VAL A 13 10.12 -36.03 4.75
N ASN A 14 10.18 -36.22 6.07
CA ASN A 14 9.51 -35.31 7.00
C ASN A 14 10.47 -34.74 8.04
N VAL A 15 10.36 -33.41 8.19
CA VAL A 15 11.03 -32.56 9.17
C VAL A 15 12.47 -32.17 8.80
N GLY A 16 12.58 -31.37 7.73
CA GLY A 16 13.86 -30.84 7.23
C GLY A 16 13.78 -29.39 6.77
N VAL A 17 13.21 -28.52 7.62
CA VAL A 17 13.48 -27.08 7.67
C VAL A 17 12.93 -26.25 6.49
N PHE A 18 12.21 -25.18 6.83
CA PHE A 18 12.10 -23.94 6.06
C PHE A 18 13.53 -23.39 5.84
N ALA A 19 14.35 -24.10 5.08
CA ALA A 19 15.73 -23.73 4.82
C ALA A 19 15.67 -22.54 3.87
N GLN A 20 15.92 -21.35 4.41
CA GLN A 20 16.20 -20.17 3.60
C GLN A 20 17.22 -20.58 2.54
N LYS A 21 16.79 -20.67 1.27
CA LYS A 21 17.64 -21.09 0.17
C LYS A 21 18.68 -19.98 -0.05
N ARG A 22 19.86 -20.16 0.56
CA ARG A 22 21.02 -19.29 0.37
C ARG A 22 21.93 -19.93 -0.66
N ILE A 23 22.47 -19.13 -1.56
CA ILE A 23 23.47 -19.58 -2.53
C ILE A 23 24.75 -18.78 -2.37
N LYS A 24 25.89 -19.43 -2.59
CA LYS A 24 27.19 -18.77 -2.62
C LYS A 24 27.57 -18.53 -4.07
N TYR A 25 27.87 -17.29 -4.40
CA TYR A 25 28.39 -16.92 -5.72
C TYR A 25 29.64 -16.06 -5.52
N GLN A 26 30.76 -16.51 -6.10
CA GLN A 26 32.07 -15.84 -5.98
C GLN A 26 32.51 -15.48 -4.55
N GLY A 27 32.11 -16.30 -3.56
CA GLY A 27 32.47 -16.09 -2.15
C GLY A 27 31.51 -15.20 -1.35
N GLU A 28 30.53 -14.57 -2.01
CA GLU A 28 29.48 -13.79 -1.37
C GLU A 28 28.17 -14.62 -1.26
N GLU A 29 27.40 -14.38 -0.20
CA GLU A 29 26.15 -15.11 0.09
C GLU A 29 24.93 -14.32 -0.39
N TYR A 30 24.11 -14.94 -1.24
CA TYR A 30 22.84 -14.41 -1.69
C TYR A 30 21.67 -15.18 -1.08
N SER A 31 20.72 -14.47 -0.48
CA SER A 31 19.47 -15.05 -0.02
C SER A 31 18.42 -15.01 -1.12
N LEU A 32 17.94 -16.19 -1.54
CA LEU A 32 16.81 -16.32 -2.46
C LEU A 32 15.46 -16.26 -1.74
N ALA A 33 15.46 -16.29 -0.41
CA ALA A 33 14.23 -16.11 0.38
C ALA A 33 13.68 -14.69 0.24
N ILE A 34 12.39 -14.52 0.52
CA ILE A 34 11.74 -13.21 0.57
C ILE A 34 12.45 -12.36 1.63
N GLN A 35 12.95 -11.22 1.19
CA GLN A 35 13.58 -10.19 1.99
C GLN A 35 12.56 -9.11 2.30
N LYS A 36 12.48 -8.76 3.59
CA LYS A 36 11.62 -7.67 4.08
C LYS A 36 12.47 -6.41 4.24
N ILE A 37 12.07 -5.34 3.57
CA ILE A 37 12.69 -4.02 3.66
C ILE A 37 11.68 -3.08 4.30
N GLU A 38 12.00 -2.57 5.49
CA GLU A 38 11.19 -1.57 6.19
C GLU A 38 11.80 -0.19 5.99
N LEU A 39 10.96 0.78 5.64
CA LEU A 39 11.38 2.13 5.32
C LEU A 39 10.52 3.13 6.07
N ASP A 40 11.19 3.99 6.83
CA ASP A 40 10.65 5.25 7.31
C ASP A 40 11.22 6.38 6.44
N LEU A 41 10.32 7.20 5.88
CA LEU A 41 10.67 8.29 4.99
C LEU A 41 9.77 9.51 5.20
N THR A 42 10.37 10.70 5.04
CA THR A 42 9.63 11.96 4.95
C THR A 42 9.57 12.36 3.48
N VAL A 43 8.35 12.53 2.96
CA VAL A 43 8.10 12.93 1.57
C VAL A 43 7.18 14.13 1.51
N LEU A 44 7.20 14.83 0.38
CA LEU A 44 6.28 15.93 0.11
C LEU A 44 5.12 15.40 -0.72
N VAL A 45 3.90 15.70 -0.28
CA VAL A 45 2.70 15.50 -1.10
C VAL A 45 2.55 16.64 -2.11
N LYS A 46 1.56 16.56 -3.01
CA LYS A 46 1.30 17.56 -4.06
C LYS A 46 1.23 19.00 -3.53
N GLU A 47 0.69 19.19 -2.33
CA GLU A 47 0.54 20.49 -1.67
C GLU A 47 1.84 20.99 -1.00
N ARG A 48 2.95 20.25 -1.14
CA ARG A 48 4.26 20.52 -0.51
C ARG A 48 4.25 20.41 1.01
N PHE A 49 3.29 19.70 1.58
CA PHE A 49 3.32 19.34 3.00
C PHE A 49 4.24 18.13 3.23
N PRO A 50 5.12 18.17 4.24
CA PRO A 50 5.91 17.01 4.62
C PRO A 50 5.04 15.99 5.35
N VAL A 51 5.15 14.74 4.96
CA VAL A 51 4.40 13.62 5.55
C VAL A 51 5.39 12.51 5.88
N ILE A 52 5.25 11.94 7.08
CA ILE A 52 6.06 10.80 7.53
C ILE A 52 5.35 9.52 7.12
N ILE A 53 6.08 8.62 6.48
CA ILE A 53 5.51 7.41 5.90
C ILE A 53 6.32 6.23 6.37
N LYS A 54 5.60 5.20 6.80
CA LYS A 54 6.15 3.89 7.08
C LYS A 54 5.65 2.91 6.05
N MET A 55 6.57 2.23 5.39
CA MET A 55 6.24 1.22 4.38
C MET A 55 7.12 -0.01 4.52
N THR A 56 6.58 -1.14 4.13
CA THR A 56 7.27 -2.42 4.01
C THR A 56 7.25 -2.83 2.54
N VAL A 57 8.41 -3.25 2.03
CA VAL A 57 8.55 -3.83 0.69
C VAL A 57 9.09 -5.25 0.82
N LEU A 58 8.44 -6.19 0.15
CA LEU A 58 8.88 -7.58 0.06
C LEU A 58 9.51 -7.81 -1.31
N THR A 59 10.73 -8.34 -1.31
CA THR A 59 11.51 -8.60 -2.52
C THR A 59 12.15 -9.97 -2.46
N ASN A 60 12.50 -10.52 -3.61
CA ASN A 60 13.35 -11.71 -3.67
C ASN A 60 14.23 -11.67 -4.92
N PHE A 61 15.25 -12.52 -4.93
CA PHE A 61 16.07 -12.77 -6.11
C PHE A 61 15.74 -14.14 -6.69
N LYS A 62 15.85 -14.25 -8.01
CA LYS A 62 15.86 -15.55 -8.69
C LYS A 62 17.28 -16.05 -8.77
N GLU A 63 17.44 -17.35 -8.63
CA GLU A 63 18.75 -18.01 -8.70
C GLU A 63 19.45 -17.76 -10.04
N GLU A 64 18.69 -17.79 -11.14
CA GLU A 64 19.17 -17.57 -12.50
C GLU A 64 19.73 -16.16 -12.76
N ASP A 65 19.32 -15.17 -11.95
CA ASP A 65 19.69 -13.77 -12.10
C ASP A 65 20.87 -13.34 -11.21
N ILE A 66 21.29 -14.18 -10.26
CA ILE A 66 22.35 -13.86 -9.30
C ILE A 66 23.68 -13.44 -9.96
N PRO A 67 24.16 -14.09 -11.04
CA PRO A 67 25.39 -13.66 -11.70
C PRO A 67 25.33 -12.22 -12.23
N GLN A 68 24.17 -11.79 -12.75
CA GLN A 68 23.94 -10.45 -13.28
C GLN A 68 23.81 -9.44 -12.14
N ILE A 69 23.07 -9.80 -11.09
CA ILE A 69 22.90 -8.99 -9.88
C ILE A 69 24.26 -8.74 -9.21
N ASP A 70 25.09 -9.76 -9.08
CA ASP A 70 26.42 -9.65 -8.49
C ASP A 70 27.32 -8.71 -9.28
N LYS A 71 27.30 -8.83 -10.62
CA LYS A 71 28.06 -7.96 -11.51
C LYS A 71 27.61 -6.49 -11.45
N GLN A 72 26.31 -6.24 -11.27
CA GLN A 72 25.74 -4.88 -11.31
C GLN A 72 25.72 -4.18 -9.95
N LEU A 73 25.30 -4.89 -8.90
CA LEU A 73 25.08 -4.33 -7.57
C LEU A 73 26.14 -4.80 -6.57
N GLY A 74 26.54 -6.07 -6.68
CA GLY A 74 27.29 -6.79 -5.66
C GLY A 74 26.47 -7.05 -4.39
N ALA A 75 26.79 -8.13 -3.69
CA ALA A 75 25.98 -8.62 -2.57
C ALA A 75 25.78 -7.58 -1.46
N LYS A 76 26.82 -6.82 -1.14
CA LYS A 76 26.84 -5.86 -0.03
C LYS A 76 26.03 -4.59 -0.28
N HIS A 77 25.79 -4.23 -1.54
CA HIS A 77 25.07 -3.00 -1.87
C HIS A 77 23.65 -3.24 -2.37
N ALA A 78 23.27 -4.50 -2.65
CA ALA A 78 21.96 -4.84 -3.19
C ALA A 78 20.80 -4.23 -2.37
N THR A 79 20.83 -4.39 -1.03
CA THR A 79 19.80 -3.82 -0.15
C THR A 79 19.79 -2.28 -0.16
N SER A 80 20.97 -1.64 -0.10
CA SER A 80 21.06 -0.18 -0.12
C SER A 80 20.56 0.42 -1.43
N ILE A 81 20.80 -0.26 -2.55
CA ILE A 81 20.32 0.14 -3.86
C ILE A 81 18.80 -0.07 -3.97
N GLN A 82 18.27 -1.19 -3.48
CA GLN A 82 16.82 -1.41 -3.39
C GLN A 82 16.14 -0.31 -2.59
N GLU A 83 16.65 0.02 -1.40
CA GLU A 83 16.12 1.12 -0.58
C GLU A 83 16.16 2.46 -1.32
N SER A 84 17.25 2.74 -2.05
CA SER A 84 17.41 3.98 -2.81
C SER A 84 16.37 4.10 -3.93
N ILE A 85 16.14 3.00 -4.67
CA ILE A 85 15.11 2.92 -5.71
C ILE A 85 13.72 3.14 -5.10
N ILE A 86 13.40 2.44 -4.01
CA ILE A 86 12.09 2.55 -3.34
C ILE A 86 11.88 3.99 -2.85
N ARG A 87 12.88 4.60 -2.18
CA ARG A 87 12.79 5.99 -1.69
C ARG A 87 12.58 6.97 -2.84
N ASN A 88 13.23 6.76 -3.98
CA ASN A 88 13.05 7.63 -5.15
C ASN A 88 11.65 7.49 -5.74
N ALA A 89 11.19 6.26 -5.97
CA ALA A 89 9.84 5.98 -6.48
C ALA A 89 8.78 6.58 -5.54
N ALA A 90 8.89 6.33 -4.23
CA ALA A 90 7.97 6.89 -3.24
C ALA A 90 7.94 8.44 -3.30
N ARG A 91 9.08 9.12 -3.35
CA ARG A 91 9.12 10.59 -3.46
C ARG A 91 8.38 11.12 -4.70
N ILE A 92 8.54 10.45 -5.84
CA ILE A 92 7.89 10.84 -7.09
C ILE A 92 6.38 10.60 -7.00
N GLU A 93 5.96 9.43 -6.53
CA GLU A 93 4.55 9.07 -6.46
C GLU A 93 3.79 9.91 -5.44
N PHE A 94 4.31 10.06 -4.21
CA PHE A 94 3.65 10.89 -3.19
C PHE A 94 3.46 12.34 -3.64
N GLY A 95 4.38 12.87 -4.46
CA GLY A 95 4.26 14.21 -5.03
C GLY A 95 3.10 14.40 -6.01
N LYS A 96 2.47 13.34 -6.51
CA LYS A 96 1.35 13.41 -7.46
C LYS A 96 -0.02 13.56 -6.80
N PHE A 97 -0.13 13.15 -5.53
CA PHE A 97 -1.40 13.06 -4.81
C PHE A 97 -1.51 14.10 -3.70
N THR A 98 -2.72 14.57 -3.41
CA THR A 98 -2.98 15.39 -2.22
C THR A 98 -3.05 14.52 -0.97
N LEU A 99 -2.90 15.14 0.21
CA LEU A 99 -3.06 14.42 1.47
C LEU A 99 -4.46 13.78 1.60
N GLU A 100 -5.50 14.49 1.14
CA GLU A 100 -6.89 14.01 1.15
C GLU A 100 -7.08 12.75 0.30
N GLU A 101 -6.48 12.73 -0.90
CA GLU A 101 -6.57 11.58 -1.81
C GLU A 101 -5.90 10.33 -1.22
N LEU A 102 -4.77 10.51 -0.54
CA LEU A 102 -4.00 9.44 0.10
C LEU A 102 -4.72 8.84 1.32
N LEU A 103 -5.44 9.67 2.09
CA LEU A 103 -6.08 9.23 3.34
C LEU A 103 -7.47 8.61 3.14
N VAL A 104 -8.25 9.07 2.15
CA VAL A 104 -9.69 8.78 2.10
C VAL A 104 -10.15 8.13 0.78
N ILE A 105 -9.59 8.52 -0.37
CA ILE A 105 -10.27 8.29 -1.66
C ILE A 105 -9.56 7.26 -2.54
N LYS A 106 -8.22 7.19 -2.53
CA LYS A 106 -7.45 6.49 -3.58
C LYS A 106 -6.28 5.66 -3.06
N ARG A 107 -6.35 5.11 -1.84
CA ARG A 107 -5.25 4.34 -1.27
C ARG A 107 -4.84 3.15 -2.14
N GLU A 108 -5.79 2.36 -2.61
CA GLU A 108 -5.50 1.21 -3.49
C GLU A 108 -4.89 1.63 -4.82
N LEU A 109 -5.41 2.68 -5.45
CA LEU A 109 -4.86 3.22 -6.70
C LEU A 109 -3.41 3.68 -6.51
N PHE A 110 -3.14 4.39 -5.41
CA PHE A 110 -1.80 4.84 -5.07
C PHE A 110 -0.85 3.67 -4.83
N GLU A 111 -1.25 2.67 -4.03
CA GLU A 111 -0.44 1.48 -3.75
C GLU A 111 -0.13 0.71 -5.05
N ASN A 112 -1.07 0.63 -5.98
CA ASN A 112 -0.87 0.01 -7.29
C ASN A 112 0.13 0.80 -8.15
N GLU A 113 -0.04 2.12 -8.28
CA GLU A 113 0.90 2.96 -9.06
C GLU A 113 2.32 2.92 -8.49
N LEU A 114 2.44 2.98 -7.16
CA LEU A 114 3.72 2.86 -6.46
C LEU A 114 4.36 1.49 -6.70
N SER A 115 3.58 0.42 -6.59
CA SER A 115 4.08 -0.95 -6.84
C SER A 115 4.57 -1.11 -8.26
N MET A 116 3.79 -0.66 -9.25
CA MET A 116 4.18 -0.74 -10.67
C MET A 116 5.48 0.02 -10.95
N ASN A 117 5.66 1.21 -10.37
CA ASN A 117 6.86 2.00 -10.60
C ASN A 117 8.08 1.43 -9.89
N ILE A 118 7.93 0.89 -8.68
CA ILE A 118 9.03 0.18 -8.00
C ILE A 118 9.40 -1.08 -8.79
N GLU A 119 8.42 -1.88 -9.23
CA GLU A 119 8.66 -3.10 -10.01
C GLU A 119 9.43 -2.79 -11.29
N LYS A 120 9.01 -1.76 -12.03
CA LYS A 120 9.68 -1.33 -13.25
C LYS A 120 11.15 -0.96 -13.02
N GLU A 121 11.46 -0.29 -11.92
CA GLU A 121 12.85 0.06 -11.58
C GLU A 121 13.64 -1.15 -11.10
N PHE A 122 13.03 -2.05 -10.34
CA PHE A 122 13.64 -3.29 -9.86
C PHE A 122 13.98 -4.27 -10.98
N LEU A 123 13.12 -4.37 -12.01
CA LEU A 123 13.36 -5.23 -13.17
C LEU A 123 14.61 -4.84 -13.96
N LYS A 124 15.07 -3.57 -13.89
CA LYS A 124 16.35 -3.15 -14.52
C LYS A 124 17.57 -3.80 -13.90
N TYR A 125 17.43 -4.28 -12.67
CA TYR A 125 18.47 -4.92 -11.87
C TYR A 125 18.14 -6.37 -11.54
N ASN A 126 17.19 -6.97 -12.27
CA ASN A 126 16.71 -8.34 -12.10
C ASN A 126 16.21 -8.65 -10.66
N ILE A 127 15.67 -7.65 -9.98
CA ILE A 127 15.08 -7.78 -8.65
C ILE A 127 13.60 -8.07 -8.81
N GLN A 128 13.08 -9.05 -8.08
CA GLN A 128 11.65 -9.33 -8.07
C GLN A 128 10.97 -8.55 -6.93
N LEU A 129 9.89 -7.84 -7.27
CA LEU A 129 8.98 -7.25 -6.30
C LEU A 129 7.89 -8.27 -5.98
N ASN A 130 7.66 -8.56 -4.70
CA ASN A 130 6.54 -9.40 -4.27
C ASN A 130 5.34 -8.55 -3.85
N SER A 131 5.58 -7.53 -3.02
CA SER A 131 4.54 -6.61 -2.59
C SER A 131 5.11 -5.31 -2.02
N VAL A 132 4.30 -4.27 -2.08
CA VAL A 132 4.53 -3.00 -1.39
C VAL A 132 3.35 -2.78 -0.46
N LEU A 133 3.62 -2.51 0.81
CA LEU A 133 2.62 -2.20 1.82
C LEU A 133 2.95 -0.86 2.45
N ILE A 134 2.03 0.08 2.35
CA ILE A 134 2.09 1.33 3.10
C ILE A 134 1.42 1.05 4.43
N GLU A 135 2.18 1.08 5.51
CA GLU A 135 1.63 0.79 6.84
C GLU A 135 0.83 1.97 7.36
N ARG A 136 1.38 3.17 7.21
CA ARG A 136 0.84 4.39 7.80
C ARG A 136 1.41 5.64 7.16
N ILE A 137 0.54 6.65 7.04
CA ILE A 137 0.82 7.98 6.51
C ILE A 137 0.49 8.97 7.63
N LEU A 138 1.50 9.70 8.12
CA LEU A 138 1.39 10.60 9.26
C LEU A 138 1.62 12.04 8.81
N PRO A 139 0.55 12.84 8.63
CA PRO A 139 0.68 14.26 8.38
C PRO A 139 1.17 15.01 9.63
N PRO A 140 1.66 16.25 9.48
CA PRO A 140 2.00 17.11 10.61
C PRO A 140 0.76 17.38 11.47
N ALA A 141 0.95 17.52 12.78
CA ALA A 141 -0.14 17.64 13.74
C ALA A 141 -1.12 18.78 13.43
N ASP A 142 -0.61 19.94 13.00
CA ASP A 142 -1.44 21.12 12.68
C ASP A 142 -2.32 20.88 11.45
N ILE A 143 -1.77 20.20 10.43
CA ILE A 143 -2.51 19.83 9.21
C ILE A 143 -3.56 18.77 9.53
N SER A 144 -3.22 17.80 10.38
CA SER A 144 -4.17 16.75 10.81
C SER A 144 -5.41 17.37 11.46
N LYS A 145 -5.23 18.33 12.36
CA LYS A 145 -6.33 19.03 13.04
C LYS A 145 -7.18 19.83 12.06
N ALA A 146 -6.55 20.61 11.19
CA ALA A 146 -7.26 21.41 10.21
C ALA A 146 -8.09 20.53 9.24
N LEU A 147 -7.55 19.36 8.86
CA LEU A 147 -8.27 18.43 8.00
C LEU A 147 -9.45 17.77 8.72
N GLU A 148 -9.27 17.39 9.98
CA GLU A 148 -10.33 16.87 10.84
C GLU A 148 -11.47 17.89 11.01
N GLU A 149 -11.15 19.13 11.32
CA GLU A 149 -12.12 20.23 11.43
C GLU A 149 -12.88 20.45 10.12
N LYS A 150 -12.17 20.48 8.99
CA LYS A 150 -12.77 20.60 7.66
C LYS A 150 -13.73 19.44 7.38
N TYR A 151 -13.33 18.21 7.71
CA TYR A 151 -14.15 17.03 7.47
C TYR A 151 -15.43 17.04 8.33
N LEU A 152 -15.32 17.41 9.61
CA LEU A 152 -16.47 17.58 10.50
C LEU A 152 -17.44 18.66 10.00
N ALA A 153 -16.93 19.79 9.54
CA ALA A 153 -17.74 20.87 8.98
C ALA A 153 -18.49 20.43 7.71
N LEU A 154 -17.85 19.64 6.85
CA LEU A 154 -18.47 19.07 5.65
C LEU A 154 -19.60 18.10 6.01
N GLN A 155 -19.36 17.19 6.95
CA GLN A 155 -20.38 16.23 7.42
C GLN A 155 -21.61 16.94 8.02
N GLU A 156 -21.40 17.98 8.83
CA GLU A 156 -22.51 18.73 9.40
C GLU A 156 -23.30 19.47 8.31
N ASN A 157 -22.62 20.04 7.31
CA ASN A 157 -23.28 20.69 6.18
C ASN A 157 -24.16 19.70 5.38
N GLU A 158 -23.64 18.49 5.12
CA GLU A 158 -24.39 17.43 4.44
C GLU A 158 -25.62 17.00 5.23
N LYS A 159 -25.48 16.84 6.55
CA LYS A 159 -26.59 16.50 7.45
C LYS A 159 -27.66 17.59 7.45
N GLN A 160 -27.29 18.85 7.52
CA GLN A 160 -28.23 19.97 7.47
C GLN A 160 -28.97 20.02 6.13
N LYS A 161 -28.28 19.83 5.01
CA LYS A 161 -28.90 19.73 3.68
C LYS A 161 -29.94 18.61 3.62
N TYR A 162 -29.59 17.43 4.14
CA TYR A 162 -30.51 16.30 4.20
C TYR A 162 -31.77 16.62 5.03
N LEU A 163 -31.60 17.24 6.20
CA LEU A 163 -32.73 17.65 7.05
C LEU A 163 -33.64 18.65 6.34
N MET A 164 -33.06 19.67 5.70
CA MET A 164 -33.81 20.65 4.91
C MET A 164 -34.60 20.00 3.75
N GLU A 165 -34.01 19.03 3.06
CA GLU A 165 -34.71 18.28 2.01
C GLU A 165 -35.89 17.46 2.55
N VAL A 166 -35.70 16.80 3.70
CA VAL A 166 -36.76 16.06 4.39
C VAL A 166 -37.90 16.99 4.81
N GLU A 167 -37.59 18.15 5.37
CA GLU A 167 -38.59 19.15 5.76
C GLU A 167 -39.37 19.69 4.55
N LYS A 168 -38.68 20.03 3.45
CA LYS A 168 -39.32 20.44 2.20
C LYS A 168 -40.31 19.38 1.70
N LYS A 169 -39.89 18.10 1.64
CA LYS A 169 -40.76 16.99 1.23
C LYS A 169 -41.98 16.84 2.16
N LYS A 170 -41.80 16.99 3.48
CA LYS A 170 -42.91 16.95 4.44
C LYS A 170 -43.93 18.07 4.20
N LEU A 171 -43.46 19.30 3.97
CA LEU A 171 -44.32 20.45 3.69
C LEU A 171 -45.08 20.27 2.36
N GLU A 172 -44.44 19.75 1.32
CA GLU A 172 -45.10 19.43 0.05
C GLU A 172 -46.20 18.38 0.23
N MET A 173 -45.94 17.31 0.98
CA MET A 173 -46.93 16.28 1.29
C MET A 173 -48.11 16.84 2.09
N GLN A 174 -47.85 17.74 3.05
CA GLN A 174 -48.91 18.41 3.82
C GLN A 174 -49.79 19.28 2.93
N LYS A 175 -49.20 20.12 2.07
CA LYS A 175 -49.94 20.92 1.09
C LYS A 175 -50.80 20.02 0.22
N ARG A 176 -50.23 18.94 -0.33
CA ARG A 176 -50.97 17.98 -1.17
C ARG A 176 -52.16 17.37 -0.45
N ARG A 177 -52.01 16.99 0.82
CA ARG A 177 -53.11 16.46 1.66
C ARG A 177 -54.20 17.51 1.88
N GLN A 178 -53.83 18.76 2.16
CA GLN A 178 -54.80 19.85 2.30
C GLN A 178 -55.58 20.10 1.01
N TRP A 179 -54.90 20.12 -0.15
CA TRP A 179 -55.53 20.24 -1.46
C TRP A 179 -56.50 19.10 -1.79
N VAL A 180 -56.20 17.86 -1.37
CA VAL A 180 -57.10 16.71 -1.55
C VAL A 180 -58.35 16.89 -0.68
N LYS A 181 -58.19 17.22 0.60
CA LYS A 181 -59.33 17.46 1.51
C LYS A 181 -60.25 18.58 1.02
N LEU A 182 -59.68 19.67 0.52
CA LEU A 182 -60.47 20.79 -0.03
C LEU A 182 -61.26 20.38 -1.29
N ARG A 183 -60.74 19.43 -2.08
CA ARG A 183 -61.46 18.87 -3.25
C ARG A 183 -62.56 17.89 -2.90
N GLU A 184 -62.57 17.32 -1.70
CA GLU A 184 -63.62 16.43 -1.21
C GLU A 184 -64.80 17.19 -0.58
N ILE A 185 -64.63 18.49 -0.31
CA ILE A 185 -65.62 19.36 0.36
C ILE A 185 -66.46 20.17 -0.66
N TYR A 186 -66.04 20.23 -1.93
CA TYR A 186 -66.76 20.86 -3.04
C TYR A 186 -67.18 19.81 -4.07
#